data_AF-A0A9W4HBB1-F1
#
_entry.id   AF-A0A9W4HBB1-F1
#
_cell.length_a   1.000
_cell.length_b   1.000
_cell.length_c   1.000
_cell.angle_alpha   90.00
_cell.angle_beta   90.00
_cell.angle_gamma   90.00
#
_symmetry.space_group_name_H-M   'P 1'
#
loop_
_entity.id
_entity.type
_entity.pdbx_description
1 polymer ?
#
loop_
_entity_poly.entity_id
_entity_poly.type
_entity_poly.pdbx_seq_one_letter_code
_entity_poly.pdbx_strand_id
1 'polypeptide(L)'
;MAGQSRAQPARLYLLAYNTICAIIWARILLTTITTLIASDVSSVYALEPWTRFAQTLAVAEIIHAATGIVRSPVFTTFTQVFARSVQVWAINYAFPDVTKPSVAYAAMLLAWATADTIRYSYFAIMLADWPIPRALKWAR
;
A
#
# COMPACT_ATOMS: atom_id res chain seq x y z
N MET A 1 24.14 18.74 1.43
CA MET A 1 24.87 17.93 2.43
C MET A 1 24.49 18.40 3.82
N ALA A 2 23.59 17.70 4.51
CA ALA A 2 23.41 17.68 5.97
C ALA A 2 22.13 16.89 6.30
N GLY A 3 22.28 15.85 7.13
CA GLY A 3 21.18 15.31 7.92
C GLY A 3 20.41 14.15 7.32
N GLN A 4 20.96 12.93 7.44
CA GLN A 4 20.22 11.76 7.92
C GLN A 4 21.15 10.55 8.11
N SER A 5 21.96 10.60 9.18
CA SER A 5 22.37 9.36 9.84
C SER A 5 21.13 8.80 10.56
N ARG A 6 20.19 8.22 9.81
CA ARG A 6 19.28 7.23 10.42
C ARG A 6 20.18 6.08 10.85
N ALA A 7 20.00 5.58 12.07
CA ALA A 7 20.67 4.36 12.49
C ALA A 7 20.51 3.30 11.38
N GLN A 8 21.62 2.72 10.91
CA GLN A 8 21.62 1.76 9.81
C GLN A 8 20.53 0.68 9.94
N PRO A 9 20.22 0.14 11.14
CA PRO A 9 19.15 -0.84 11.31
C PRO A 9 17.76 -0.32 10.93
N ALA A 10 17.41 0.91 11.31
CA ALA A 10 16.10 1.50 11.00
C ALA A 10 15.95 1.75 9.49
N ARG A 11 17.04 2.15 8.83
CA ARG A 11 17.05 2.33 7.37
C ARG A 11 16.85 1.00 6.64
N LEU A 12 17.57 -0.05 7.04
CA LEU A 12 17.44 -1.39 6.46
C LEU A 12 16.04 -1.98 6.68
N TYR A 13 15.51 -1.86 7.89
CA TYR A 13 14.15 -2.27 8.22
C TYR A 13 13.11 -1.57 7.32
N LEU A 14 13.18 -0.24 7.20
CA LEU A 14 12.26 0.50 6.34
C LEU A 14 12.43 0.12 4.87
N LEU A 15 13.65 -0.12 4.39
CA LEU A 15 13.89 -0.57 3.02
C LEU A 15 13.20 -1.91 2.76
N ALA A 16 13.37 -2.89 3.66
CA ALA A 16 12.71 -4.19 3.56
C ALA A 16 11.18 -4.05 3.62
N TYR A 17 10.65 -3.29 4.59
CA TYR A 17 9.22 -3.04 4.73
C TYR A 17 8.61 -2.45 3.46
N ASN A 18 9.19 -1.37 2.91
CA ASN A 18 8.69 -0.72 1.72
C ASN A 18 8.82 -1.62 0.49
N THR A 19 9.90 -2.41 0.37
CA THR A 19 10.08 -3.35 -0.75
C THR A 19 9.03 -4.46 -0.72
N ILE A 20 8.79 -5.05 0.45
CA ILE A 20 7.76 -6.09 0.63
C ILE A 20 6.38 -5.52 0.29
N CYS A 21 6.04 -4.34 0.81
CA CYS A 21 4.76 -3.70 0.52
C CYS A 21 4.60 -3.36 -0.97
N ALA A 22 5.67 -2.88 -1.63
CA ALA A 22 5.67 -2.61 -3.06
C ALA A 22 5.39 -3.88 -3.88
N ILE A 23 6.02 -5.01 -3.53
CA ILE A 23 5.80 -6.30 -4.19
C ILE A 23 4.35 -6.79 -3.99
N ILE A 24 3.82 -6.69 -2.77
CA ILE A 24 2.44 -7.10 -2.48
C ILE A 24 1.45 -6.27 -3.31
N TRP A 25 1.56 -4.95 -3.29
CA TRP A 25 0.67 -4.09 -4.06
C TRP A 25 0.85 -4.22 -5.57
N ALA A 26 2.08 -4.43 -6.06
CA ALA A 26 2.33 -4.69 -7.48
C ALA A 26 1.67 -6.00 -7.92
N ARG A 27 1.74 -7.06 -7.11
CA ARG A 27 1.02 -8.33 -7.36
C ARG A 27 -0.48 -8.09 -7.41
N ILE A 28 -1.03 -7.38 -6.42
CA ILE A 28 -2.47 -7.05 -6.38
C ILE A 28 -2.87 -6.27 -7.65
N LEU A 29 -2.10 -5.26 -8.05
CA LEU A 29 -2.36 -4.45 -9.23
C LEU A 29 -2.35 -5.28 -10.51
N LEU A 30 -1.28 -6.04 -10.74
CA LEU A 30 -1.13 -6.87 -11.93
C LEU A 30 -2.24 -7.91 -12.01
N THR A 31 -2.53 -8.62 -10.90
CA THR A 31 -3.60 -9.60 -10.89
C THR A 31 -4.96 -8.95 -11.11
N THR A 32 -5.23 -7.78 -10.52
CA THR A 32 -6.49 -7.04 -10.75
C THR A 32 -6.67 -6.71 -12.24
N ILE A 33 -5.63 -6.16 -12.89
CA ILE A 33 -5.67 -5.83 -14.33
C ILE A 33 -5.90 -7.09 -15.15
N THR A 34 -5.13 -8.15 -14.92
CA THR A 34 -5.29 -9.39 -15.70
C THR A 34 -6.64 -10.04 -15.49
N THR A 35 -7.18 -10.02 -14.27
CA THR A 35 -8.50 -10.58 -13.96
C THR A 35 -9.61 -9.77 -14.62
N LEU A 36 -9.52 -8.44 -14.65
CA LEU A 36 -10.51 -7.60 -15.33
C LEU A 36 -10.49 -7.75 -16.87
N ILE A 37 -9.35 -8.12 -17.44
CA ILE A 37 -9.22 -8.39 -18.88
C ILE A 37 -9.72 -9.80 -19.23
N ALA A 38 -9.41 -10.80 -18.40
CA ALA A 38 -9.62 -12.21 -18.71
C ALA A 38 -10.88 -12.81 -18.08
N SER A 39 -11.57 -12.10 -17.18
CA SER A 39 -12.65 -12.64 -16.37
C SER A 39 -13.63 -11.56 -15.93
N ASP A 40 -14.69 -11.97 -15.22
CA ASP A 40 -15.68 -11.06 -14.67
C ASP A 40 -15.14 -10.25 -13.49
N VAL A 41 -15.73 -9.06 -13.28
CA VAL A 41 -15.44 -8.16 -12.14
C VAL A 41 -15.51 -8.90 -10.80
N SER A 42 -16.47 -9.82 -10.65
CA SER A 42 -16.65 -10.62 -9.43
C SER A 42 -15.43 -11.48 -9.06
N SER A 43 -14.60 -11.83 -10.04
CA SER A 43 -13.38 -12.62 -9.82
C SER A 43 -12.27 -11.82 -9.12
N VAL A 44 -12.32 -10.48 -9.17
CA VAL A 44 -11.38 -9.60 -8.47
C VAL A 44 -11.46 -9.76 -6.95
N TYR A 45 -12.63 -10.18 -6.44
CA TYR A 45 -12.82 -10.43 -5.00
C TYR A 45 -11.88 -11.50 -4.43
N ALA A 46 -11.32 -12.39 -5.27
CA ALA A 46 -10.28 -13.33 -4.83
C ALA A 46 -9.02 -12.64 -4.24
N LEU A 47 -8.82 -11.35 -4.54
CA LEU A 47 -7.73 -10.53 -3.99
C LEU A 47 -8.07 -9.87 -2.65
N GLU A 48 -9.30 -10.01 -2.13
CA GLU A 48 -9.69 -9.44 -0.83
C GLU A 48 -8.73 -9.84 0.31
N PRO A 49 -8.37 -11.13 0.50
CA PRO A 49 -7.52 -11.51 1.62
C PRO A 49 -6.13 -10.88 1.54
N TRP A 50 -5.58 -10.74 0.33
CA TRP A 50 -4.30 -10.08 0.08
C TRP A 50 -4.37 -8.58 0.35
N THR A 51 -5.47 -7.94 -0.06
CA THR A 51 -5.73 -6.51 0.18
C THR A 51 -5.86 -6.23 1.67
N ARG A 52 -6.59 -7.08 2.39
CA ARG A 52 -6.76 -7.01 3.84
C ARG A 52 -5.47 -7.20 4.59
N PHE A 53 -4.66 -8.16 4.17
CA PHE A 53 -3.33 -8.36 4.72
C PHE A 53 -2.44 -7.12 4.50
N ALA A 54 -2.36 -6.61 3.27
CA ALA A 54 -1.59 -5.41 2.94
C ALA A 54 -2.04 -4.18 3.75
N GLN A 55 -3.35 -4.00 3.91
CA GLN A 55 -3.91 -2.90 4.69
C GLN A 55 -3.65 -3.06 6.20
N THR A 56 -3.62 -4.29 6.70
CA THR A 56 -3.27 -4.58 8.10
C THR A 56 -1.80 -4.30 8.37
N LEU A 57 -0.90 -4.59 7.42
CA LEU A 57 0.51 -4.20 7.54
C LEU A 57 0.70 -2.69 7.68
N ALA A 58 -0.15 -1.88 7.03
CA ALA A 58 -0.08 -0.41 7.10
C ALA A 58 -0.30 0.15 8.52
N VAL A 59 -0.83 -0.64 9.46
CA VAL A 59 -0.88 -0.26 10.89
C VAL A 59 0.52 0.02 11.45
N ALA A 60 1.55 -0.66 10.92
CA ALA A 60 2.94 -0.38 11.28
C ALA A 60 3.36 1.07 10.97
N GLU A 61 2.77 1.72 9.97
CA GLU A 61 3.07 3.12 9.64
C GLU A 61 2.69 4.09 10.76
N ILE A 62 1.62 3.77 11.49
CA ILE A 62 1.21 4.54 12.68
C ILE A 62 2.31 4.43 13.75
N ILE A 63 2.86 3.24 13.94
CA ILE A 63 3.97 2.99 14.89
C ILE A 63 5.23 3.73 14.42
N HIS A 64 5.54 3.71 13.12
CA HIS A 64 6.71 4.42 12.57
C HIS A 64 6.61 5.93 12.79
N ALA A 65 5.41 6.51 12.65
CA ALA A 65 5.15 7.91 12.93
C ALA A 65 5.23 8.21 14.43
N ALA A 66 4.58 7.39 15.27
CA ALA A 66 4.54 7.58 16.73
C ALA A 66 5.92 7.47 17.39
N THR A 67 6.77 6.57 16.90
CA THR A 67 8.16 6.38 17.37
C THR A 67 9.15 7.36 16.76
N GLY A 68 8.73 8.19 15.79
CA GLY A 68 9.60 9.14 15.09
C GLY A 68 10.62 8.51 14.13
N ILE A 69 10.56 7.19 13.89
CA ILE A 69 11.40 6.51 12.90
C ILE A 69 11.15 7.13 11.51
N VAL A 70 9.90 7.50 11.21
CA VAL A 70 9.50 8.27 10.04
C VAL A 70 8.95 9.62 10.46
N ARG A 71 9.41 10.69 9.80
CA ARG A 71 8.88 12.05 10.01
C ARG A 71 7.51 12.15 9.33
N SER A 72 6.45 11.88 10.07
CA SER A 72 5.06 12.04 9.63
C SER A 72 4.18 12.48 10.81
N PRO A 73 3.16 13.33 10.62
CA PRO A 73 2.19 13.61 11.66
C PRO A 73 1.41 12.34 12.04
N VAL A 74 1.45 11.98 13.34
CA VAL A 74 0.87 10.72 13.84
C VAL A 74 -0.65 10.67 13.61
N PHE A 75 -1.37 11.74 13.96
CA PHE A 75 -2.83 11.78 13.83
C PHE A 75 -3.31 11.66 12.38
N THR A 76 -2.60 12.30 11.45
CA THR A 76 -2.89 12.20 10.02
C THR A 76 -2.64 10.79 9.50
N THR A 77 -1.50 10.19 9.86
CA THR A 77 -1.17 8.79 9.49
C THR A 77 -2.20 7.81 10.05
N PHE A 78 -2.59 7.98 11.31
CA PHE A 78 -3.63 7.18 11.96
C PHE A 78 -4.95 7.26 11.18
N THR A 79 -5.42 8.47 10.90
CA THR A 79 -6.72 8.68 10.24
C THR A 79 -6.75 8.02 8.86
N GLN A 80 -5.66 8.14 8.10
CA GLN A 80 -5.53 7.54 6.77
C GLN A 80 -5.55 6.01 6.83
N VAL A 81 -4.75 5.42 7.71
CA VAL A 81 -4.67 3.96 7.85
C VAL A 81 -5.98 3.40 8.41
N PHE A 82 -6.56 4.06 9.42
CA PHE A 82 -7.80 3.65 10.05
C PHE A 82 -8.97 3.63 9.05
N ALA A 83 -9.18 4.71 8.29
CA ALA A 83 -10.26 4.78 7.31
C ALA A 83 -10.20 3.64 6.28
N ARG A 84 -8.99 3.34 5.78
CA ARG A 84 -8.81 2.24 4.83
C ARG A 84 -8.95 0.86 5.49
N SER A 85 -8.52 0.70 6.74
CA SER A 85 -8.71 -0.53 7.49
C SER A 85 -10.20 -0.81 7.74
N VAL A 86 -11.00 0.23 8.04
CA VAL A 86 -12.47 0.10 8.14
C VAL A 86 -13.05 -0.36 6.81
N GLN A 87 -12.66 0.26 5.69
CA GLN A 87 -13.14 -0.17 4.36
C GLN A 87 -12.85 -1.66 4.11
N VAL A 88 -11.65 -2.15 4.42
CA VAL A 88 -11.32 -3.55 4.10
C VAL A 88 -11.93 -4.54 5.08
N TRP A 89 -11.90 -4.26 6.39
CA TRP A 89 -12.41 -5.19 7.41
C TRP A 89 -13.92 -5.11 7.60
N ALA A 90 -14.48 -3.89 7.74
CA ALA A 90 -15.88 -3.69 8.08
C ALA A 90 -16.81 -3.67 6.87
N ILE A 91 -16.28 -3.46 5.66
CA ILE A 91 -17.08 -3.45 4.44
C ILE A 91 -16.71 -4.65 3.56
N ASN A 92 -15.49 -4.66 3.01
CA ASN A 92 -15.13 -5.64 1.98
C ASN A 92 -15.21 -7.08 2.48
N TYR A 93 -14.64 -7.35 3.66
CA TYR A 93 -14.66 -8.67 4.28
C TYR A 93 -16.01 -9.03 4.93
N ALA A 94 -16.64 -8.08 5.64
CA ALA A 94 -17.86 -8.35 6.39
C ALA A 94 -19.09 -8.56 5.50
N PHE A 95 -19.12 -7.94 4.32
CA PHE A 95 -20.23 -8.03 3.38
C PHE A 95 -19.75 -8.55 2.01
N PRO A 96 -19.33 -9.82 1.92
CA PRO A 96 -18.79 -10.41 0.69
C PRO A 96 -19.82 -10.42 -0.44
N ASP A 97 -21.10 -10.67 -0.12
CA ASP A 97 -22.18 -10.77 -1.12
C ASP A 97 -22.47 -9.44 -1.82
N VAL A 98 -22.22 -8.31 -1.13
CA VAL A 98 -22.35 -6.96 -1.69
C VAL A 98 -21.06 -6.52 -2.38
N THR A 99 -19.90 -6.87 -1.79
CA THR A 99 -18.60 -6.42 -2.27
C THR A 99 -18.19 -7.16 -3.55
N LYS A 100 -18.37 -8.48 -3.60
CA LYS A 100 -17.94 -9.33 -4.71
C LYS A 100 -18.48 -8.87 -6.07
N PRO A 101 -19.78 -8.66 -6.28
CA PRO A 101 -20.29 -8.23 -7.58
C PRO A 101 -20.06 -6.75 -7.88
N SER A 102 -19.52 -5.97 -6.94
CA SER A 102 -19.45 -4.52 -7.06
C SER A 102 -18.28 -4.06 -7.93
N VAL A 103 -18.60 -3.29 -8.98
CA VAL A 103 -17.59 -2.58 -9.80
C VAL A 103 -16.79 -1.58 -8.96
N ALA A 104 -17.39 -1.03 -7.89
CA ALA A 104 -16.71 -0.09 -7.01
C ALA A 104 -15.53 -0.75 -6.26
N TYR A 105 -15.64 -2.05 -5.92
CA TYR A 105 -14.54 -2.78 -5.28
C TYR A 105 -13.35 -2.92 -6.24
N ALA A 106 -13.59 -3.30 -7.49
CA ALA A 106 -12.53 -3.43 -8.50
C ALA A 106 -11.88 -2.08 -8.82
N ALA A 107 -12.67 -1.01 -8.97
CA ALA A 107 -12.16 0.34 -9.21
C ALA A 107 -11.32 0.87 -8.02
N MET A 108 -11.80 0.64 -6.80
CA MET A 108 -11.05 0.95 -5.57
C MET A 108 -9.72 0.20 -5.56
N LEU A 109 -9.73 -1.11 -5.86
CA LEU A 109 -8.51 -1.92 -5.82
C LEU A 109 -7.48 -1.49 -6.87
N LEU A 110 -7.93 -1.16 -8.09
CA LEU A 110 -7.06 -0.58 -9.12
C LEU A 110 -6.42 0.74 -8.66
N ALA A 111 -7.23 1.67 -8.15
CA ALA A 111 -6.74 2.97 -7.70
C ALA A 111 -5.76 2.83 -6.53
N TRP A 112 -6.11 2.02 -5.54
CA TRP A 112 -5.30 1.81 -4.34
C TRP A 112 -4.00 1.08 -4.66
N ALA A 113 -4.06 -0.01 -5.42
CA ALA A 113 -2.86 -0.77 -5.77
C ALA A 113 -1.91 0.05 -6.64
N THR A 114 -2.42 0.87 -7.56
CA THR A 114 -1.59 1.79 -8.34
C THR A 114 -0.87 2.80 -7.43
N ALA A 115 -1.62 3.50 -6.57
CA ALA A 115 -1.06 4.52 -5.68
C ALA A 115 -0.04 3.92 -4.69
N ASP A 116 -0.35 2.78 -4.08
CA ASP A 116 0.53 2.15 -3.09
C ASP A 116 1.76 1.51 -3.74
N THR A 117 1.64 0.90 -4.93
CA THR A 117 2.82 0.42 -5.67
C THR A 117 3.80 1.56 -5.95
N ILE A 118 3.30 2.72 -6.40
CA ILE A 118 4.14 3.90 -6.66
C ILE A 118 4.79 4.40 -5.36
N ARG A 119 3.98 4.58 -4.31
CA ARG A 119 4.43 5.11 -3.01
C ARG A 119 5.53 4.25 -2.39
N TYR A 120 5.31 2.95 -2.25
CA TYR A 120 6.26 2.05 -1.63
C TYR A 120 7.52 1.86 -2.48
N SER A 121 7.39 1.83 -3.81
CA SER A 121 8.55 1.79 -4.72
C SER A 121 9.41 3.04 -4.61
N TYR A 122 8.78 4.22 -4.55
CA TYR A 122 9.49 5.47 -4.34
C TYR A 122 10.28 5.45 -3.03
N PHE A 123 9.65 5.03 -1.93
CA PHE A 123 10.33 4.97 -0.63
C PHE A 123 11.46 3.94 -0.60
N ALA A 124 11.28 2.77 -1.24
CA ALA A 124 12.34 1.77 -1.36
C ALA A 124 13.56 2.32 -2.13
N ILE A 125 13.34 2.91 -3.30
CA ILE A 125 14.42 3.50 -4.14
C ILE A 125 15.12 4.65 -3.40
N MET A 126 14.33 5.52 -2.76
CA MET A 126 14.87 6.63 -1.95
C MET A 126 15.72 6.11 -0.79
N LEU A 127 15.30 5.04 -0.11
CA LEU A 127 16.06 4.43 1.00
C LEU A 127 17.26 3.60 0.52
N ALA A 128 17.30 3.18 -0.74
CA ALA A 128 18.44 2.51 -1.37
C ALA A 128 19.54 3.48 -1.85
N ASP A 129 19.35 4.80 -1.70
CA ASP A 129 20.19 5.85 -2.29
C ASP A 129 20.33 5.71 -3.83
N TRP A 130 19.33 5.15 -4.49
CA TRP A 130 19.30 5.02 -5.95
C TRP A 130 18.72 6.28 -6.61
N PRO A 131 19.16 6.63 -7.82
CA PRO A 131 18.60 7.76 -8.56
C PRO A 131 17.12 7.48 -8.87
N ILE A 132 16.25 8.34 -8.36
CA ILE A 132 14.80 8.19 -8.54
C ILE A 132 14.43 8.55 -10.00
N PRO A 133 13.79 7.63 -10.76
CA PRO A 133 13.36 7.91 -12.11
C PRO A 133 12.38 9.10 -12.16
N ARG A 134 12.50 9.95 -13.20
CA ARG A 134 11.64 11.15 -13.34
C ARG A 134 10.15 10.80 -13.37
N ALA A 135 9.78 9.71 -14.05
CA ALA A 135 8.40 9.24 -14.12
C ALA A 135 7.83 8.90 -12.75
N LEU A 136 8.60 8.16 -11.92
CA LEU A 136 8.18 7.79 -10.57
C LEU A 136 8.08 9.00 -9.63
N LYS A 137 8.95 10.00 -9.84
CA LYS A 137 8.92 11.26 -9.07
C LYS A 137 7.70 12.11 -9.42
N TRP A 138 7.26 12.12 -10.68
CA TRP A 138 6.06 12.83 -11.12
C TRP A 138 4.78 12.12 -10.69
N ALA A 139 4.78 10.79 -10.66
CA ALA A 139 3.61 9.99 -10.33
C ALA A 139 3.31 9.91 -8.81
N ARG A 140 4.24 10.38 -7.96
CA ARG A 140 4.07 10.45 -6.50
C ARG A 140 3.37 11.74 -6.10
#